data_AF-A0A3C1YIC0-F1
#
_entry.id   AF-A0A3C1YIC0-F1
#
_cell.length_a   1.000
_cell.length_b   1.000
_cell.length_c   1.000
_cell.angle_alpha   90.00
_cell.angle_beta   90.00
_cell.angle_gamma   90.00
#
_symmetry.space_group_name_H-M   'P 1'
#
loop_
_entity.id
_entity.type
_entity.pdbx_description
1 polymer ?
#
loop_
_entity_poly.entity_id
_entity_poly.type
_entity_poly.pdbx_seq_one_letter_code
_entity_poly.pdbx_strand_id
1 'polypeptide(L)'
;MGKEERILARIAADLTIPARRVAKAVGLLDEGSTVPFIARYRKEATEGMTDEELRVLAGKLDLYRNLEKNREDILRHLAELAVLTPELETAVAGASTATELDDIYRPYRPKKRTRATVAKEKGLEPLAQALLSGMVEPFTEAGKYINP
;
A
#
# COMPACT_ATOMS: atom_id res chain seq x y z
N MET A 1 3.35 20.46 -4.39
CA MET A 1 3.61 20.01 -3.01
C MET A 1 4.17 18.59 -3.08
N GLY A 2 5.38 18.36 -2.57
CA GLY A 2 6.00 17.03 -2.60
C GLY A 2 5.30 16.03 -1.66
N LYS A 3 5.50 14.72 -1.84
CA LYS A 3 4.93 13.67 -0.97
C LYS A 3 5.25 13.92 0.50
N GLU A 4 6.51 14.15 0.82
CA GLU A 4 6.94 14.42 2.21
C GLU A 4 6.29 15.68 2.76
N GLU A 5 6.19 16.73 1.95
CA GLU A 5 5.55 18.00 2.31
C GLU A 5 4.06 17.82 2.66
N ARG A 6 3.33 16.97 1.90
CA ARG A 6 1.93 16.62 2.23
C ARG A 6 1.82 15.92 3.58
N ILE A 7 2.71 14.96 3.83
CA ILE A 7 2.73 14.20 5.09
C ILE A 7 2.98 15.14 6.27
N LEU A 8 4.03 15.97 6.19
CA LEU A 8 4.40 16.91 7.24
C LEU A 8 3.30 17.93 7.50
N ALA A 9 2.69 18.49 6.46
CA ALA A 9 1.58 19.44 6.58
C ALA A 9 0.37 18.82 7.28
N ARG A 10 0.07 17.55 6.98
CA ARG A 10 -1.07 16.85 7.57
C ARG A 10 -0.83 16.49 9.04
N ILE A 11 0.38 16.04 9.39
CA ILE A 11 0.76 15.79 10.79
C ILE A 11 0.72 17.11 11.58
N ALA A 12 1.24 18.19 11.00
CA ALA A 12 1.20 19.52 11.62
C ALA A 12 -0.23 19.98 11.92
N ALA A 13 -1.15 19.79 10.97
CA ALA A 13 -2.56 20.09 11.16
C ALA A 13 -3.22 19.21 12.24
N ASP A 14 -3.03 17.89 12.16
CA ASP A 14 -3.60 16.92 13.11
C ASP A 14 -3.16 17.16 14.55
N LEU A 15 -1.89 17.49 14.76
CA LEU A 15 -1.32 17.71 16.09
C LEU A 15 -1.42 19.15 16.56
N THR A 16 -1.85 20.09 15.69
CA THR A 16 -1.84 21.53 15.95
C THR A 16 -0.43 22.01 16.34
N ILE A 17 0.59 21.52 15.63
CA ILE A 17 2.01 21.83 15.87
C ILE A 17 2.60 22.48 14.63
N PRO A 18 3.49 23.49 14.74
CA PRO A 18 4.15 24.08 13.58
C PRO A 18 4.88 23.06 12.71
N ALA A 19 4.68 23.12 11.38
CA ALA A 19 5.29 22.18 10.43
C ALA A 19 6.82 22.11 10.54
N ARG A 20 7.48 23.23 10.87
CA ARG A 20 8.94 23.26 11.15
C ARG A 20 9.35 22.33 12.29
N ARG A 21 8.55 22.24 13.36
CA ARG A 21 8.82 21.41 14.54
C ARG A 21 8.57 19.94 14.23
N VAL A 22 7.50 19.65 13.47
CA VAL A 22 7.23 18.31 12.93
C VAL A 22 8.40 17.85 12.05
N ALA A 23 8.84 18.68 11.10
CA ALA A 23 9.95 18.35 10.20
C ALA A 23 11.25 18.02 10.95
N LYS A 24 11.56 18.74 12.03
CA LYS A 24 12.73 18.43 12.89
C LYS A 24 12.60 17.08 13.58
N ALA A 25 11.44 16.76 14.16
CA ALA A 25 11.20 15.49 14.80
C ALA A 25 11.24 14.32 13.78
N VAL A 26 10.61 14.49 12.63
CA VAL A 26 10.63 13.51 11.53
C VAL A 26 12.05 13.27 11.03
N GLY A 27 12.84 14.31 10.81
CA GLY A 27 14.24 14.15 10.38
C GLY A 27 15.07 13.30 11.36
N LEU A 28 14.89 13.50 12.67
CA LEU A 28 15.57 12.67 13.68
C LEU A 28 15.11 11.20 13.65
N LEU A 29 13.81 10.96 13.45
CA LEU A 29 13.26 9.61 13.31
C LEU A 29 13.80 8.92 12.06
N ASP A 30 13.92 9.65 10.94
CA ASP A 30 14.45 9.13 9.67
C ASP A 30 15.94 8.83 9.73
N GLU A 31 16.70 9.58 10.53
CA GLU A 31 18.09 9.27 10.88
C GLU A 31 18.23 8.03 11.80
N GLY A 32 17.12 7.40 12.19
CA GLY A 32 17.08 6.21 13.01
C GLY A 32 17.07 6.47 14.52
N SER A 33 16.88 7.72 14.95
CA SER A 33 16.72 8.03 16.38
C SER A 33 15.41 7.46 16.90
N THR A 34 15.43 6.87 18.10
CA THR A 34 14.21 6.35 18.75
C THR A 34 13.48 7.47 19.51
N VAL A 35 12.17 7.32 19.71
CA VAL A 35 11.37 8.28 20.48
C VAL A 35 11.96 8.56 21.88
N PRO A 36 12.31 7.55 22.71
CA PRO A 36 12.92 7.81 24.01
C PRO A 36 14.26 8.55 23.93
N PHE A 37 15.05 8.29 22.88
CA PHE A 37 16.31 8.99 22.65
C PHE A 37 16.07 10.46 22.31
N ILE A 38 15.12 10.76 21.42
CA ILE A 38 14.79 12.13 21.02
C ILE A 38 14.27 12.92 22.23
N ALA A 39 13.32 12.34 22.98
CA ALA A 39 12.72 12.97 24.15
C ALA A 39 13.74 13.33 25.25
N ARG A 40 14.81 12.51 25.40
CA ARG A 40 15.86 12.70 26.42
C ARG A 40 17.02 13.58 25.94
N TYR A 41 17.50 13.37 24.70
CA TYR A 41 18.80 13.89 24.25
C TYR A 41 18.73 14.84 23.05
N ARG A 42 17.53 15.04 22.46
CA ARG A 42 17.31 15.95 21.32
C ARG A 42 16.16 16.92 21.55
N LYS A 43 15.85 17.21 22.81
CA LYS A 43 14.73 18.04 23.23
C LYS A 43 14.80 19.47 22.66
N GLU A 44 15.99 20.06 22.55
CA GLU A 44 16.16 21.38 21.95
C GLU A 44 15.84 21.40 20.45
N ALA A 45 16.24 20.36 19.73
CA ALA A 45 16.01 20.23 18.29
C ALA A 45 14.52 20.12 17.94
N THR A 46 13.71 19.56 18.85
CA THR A 46 12.25 19.41 18.71
C THR A 46 11.47 20.49 19.48
N GLU A 47 12.12 21.57 19.92
CA GLU A 47 11.48 22.64 20.72
C GLU A 47 10.69 22.09 21.92
N GLY A 48 11.24 21.09 22.61
CA GLY A 48 10.67 20.59 23.86
C GLY A 48 9.63 19.48 23.75
N MET A 49 9.50 18.79 22.61
CA MET A 49 8.48 17.73 22.46
C MET A 49 8.62 16.65 23.55
N THR A 50 7.48 16.26 24.12
CA THR A 50 7.39 15.20 25.12
C THR A 50 7.46 13.81 24.47
N ASP A 51 7.74 12.77 25.26
CA ASP A 51 7.74 11.37 24.78
C ASP A 51 6.37 10.99 24.18
N GLU A 52 5.28 11.45 24.81
CA GLU A 52 3.91 11.20 24.33
C GLU A 52 3.64 11.88 22.98
N GLU A 53 3.98 13.17 22.84
CA GLU A 53 3.85 13.89 21.57
C GLU A 53 4.65 13.22 20.45
N LEU A 54 5.88 12.77 20.74
CA LEU A 54 6.75 12.10 19.77
C LEU A 54 6.21 10.72 19.36
N ARG A 55 5.60 9.95 20.28
CA ARG A 55 4.94 8.68 19.94
C ARG A 55 3.74 8.89 19.02
N VAL A 56 2.90 9.88 19.32
CA VAL A 56 1.75 10.20 18.49
C VAL A 56 2.21 10.66 17.11
N LEU A 57 3.23 11.52 17.04
CA LEU A 57 3.83 11.96 15.79
C LEU A 57 4.38 10.79 14.97
N ALA A 58 5.15 9.88 15.58
CA ALA A 58 5.71 8.71 14.89
C ALA A 58 4.59 7.81 14.32
N GLY A 59 3.54 7.54 15.10
CA GLY A 59 2.40 6.76 14.61
C GLY A 59 1.66 7.42 13.44
N LYS A 60 1.50 8.75 13.47
CA LYS A 60 0.91 9.51 12.35
C LYS A 60 1.81 9.52 11.12
N LEU A 61 3.13 9.63 11.32
CA LEU A 61 4.12 9.55 10.25
C LEU A 61 4.02 8.21 9.51
N ASP A 62 4.01 7.10 10.24
CA ASP A 62 3.88 5.76 9.65
C ASP A 62 2.56 5.60 8.91
N LEU A 63 1.45 6.04 9.52
CA LEU A 63 0.13 6.01 8.91
C LEU A 63 0.11 6.74 7.56
N TYR A 64 0.64 7.97 7.52
CA TYR A 64 0.59 8.79 6.31
C TYR A 64 1.62 8.37 5.25
N ARG A 65 2.79 7.84 5.65
CA ARG A 65 3.73 7.21 4.72
C ARG A 65 3.12 5.99 4.05
N ASN A 66 2.41 5.15 4.81
CA ASN A 66 1.70 4.00 4.26
C ASN A 66 0.57 4.43 3.33
N LEU A 67 -0.18 5.49 3.66
CA LEU A 67 -1.21 6.05 2.79
C LEU A 67 -0.62 6.51 1.45
N GLU A 68 0.44 7.32 1.48
CA GLU A 68 1.09 7.81 0.26
C GLU A 68 1.73 6.70 -0.57
N LYS A 69 2.33 5.69 0.08
CA LYS A 69 2.86 4.51 -0.59
C LYS A 69 1.75 3.74 -1.31
N ASN A 70 0.63 3.48 -0.63
CA ASN A 70 -0.52 2.80 -1.24
C ASN A 70 -1.08 3.61 -2.42
N ARG A 71 -1.14 4.94 -2.30
CA ARG A 71 -1.54 5.84 -3.39
C ARG A 71 -0.64 5.68 -4.61
N GLU A 72 0.68 5.69 -4.43
CA GLU A 72 1.65 5.48 -5.51
C GLU A 72 1.49 4.10 -6.17
N ASP A 73 1.32 3.05 -5.36
CA ASP A 73 1.12 1.69 -5.84
C ASP A 73 -0.16 1.56 -6.67
N ILE A 74 -1.26 2.18 -6.23
CA ILE A 74 -2.53 2.23 -6.96
C ILE A 74 -2.36 2.98 -8.29
N LEU A 75 -1.79 4.18 -8.28
CA LEU A 75 -1.56 4.96 -9.50
C LEU A 75 -0.71 4.18 -10.51
N ARG A 76 0.37 3.54 -10.03
CA ARG A 76 1.23 2.69 -10.87
C ARG A 76 0.44 1.54 -11.48
N HIS A 77 -0.34 0.81 -10.69
CA HIS A 77 -1.16 -0.28 -11.19
C HIS A 77 -2.22 0.17 -12.21
N LEU A 78 -2.88 1.31 -11.97
CA LEU A 78 -3.85 1.86 -12.92
C LEU A 78 -3.19 2.27 -14.24
N ALA A 79 -1.97 2.82 -14.18
CA ALA A 79 -1.17 3.14 -15.36
C ALA A 79 -0.73 1.87 -16.11
N GLU A 80 -0.27 0.83 -15.41
CA GLU A 80 0.09 -0.48 -15.99
C GLU A 80 -1.10 -1.14 -16.71
N LEU A 81 -2.31 -0.96 -16.19
CA LEU A 81 -3.55 -1.44 -16.81
C LEU A 81 -4.05 -0.54 -17.96
N ALA A 82 -3.38 0.60 -18.23
CA ALA A 82 -3.77 1.61 -19.19
C ALA A 82 -5.20 2.17 -18.98
N VAL A 83 -5.66 2.23 -17.71
CA VAL A 83 -6.98 2.75 -17.31
C VAL A 83 -6.90 4.03 -16.49
N LEU A 84 -5.69 4.57 -16.27
CA LEU A 84 -5.49 5.80 -15.51
C LEU A 84 -5.95 7.02 -16.33
N THR A 85 -7.16 7.51 -16.04
CA THR A 85 -7.67 8.77 -16.60
C THR A 85 -7.34 9.96 -15.69
N PRO A 86 -7.37 11.21 -16.21
CA PRO A 86 -7.13 12.40 -15.38
C PRO A 86 -8.10 12.52 -14.19
N GLU A 87 -9.35 12.10 -14.37
CA GLU A 87 -10.36 12.10 -13.30
C GLU A 87 -10.01 11.07 -12.22
N LEU A 88 -9.54 9.88 -12.62
CA LEU A 88 -9.14 8.82 -11.70
C LEU A 88 -7.85 9.20 -10.96
N GLU A 89 -6.88 9.79 -11.65
CA GLU A 89 -5.67 10.33 -11.05
C GLU A 89 -6.01 11.39 -9.99
N THR A 90 -6.92 12.31 -10.32
CA THR A 90 -7.39 13.34 -9.40
C THR A 90 -8.10 12.74 -8.18
N ALA A 91 -8.97 11.73 -8.39
CA ALA A 91 -9.66 11.05 -7.31
C ALA A 91 -8.69 10.35 -6.35
N VAL A 92 -7.70 9.62 -6.89
CA VAL A 92 -6.67 8.91 -6.10
C VAL A 92 -5.77 9.91 -5.37
N ALA A 93 -5.40 11.02 -6.01
CA ALA A 93 -4.60 12.08 -5.39
C ALA A 93 -5.35 12.81 -4.26
N GLY A 94 -6.67 12.98 -4.39
CA GLY A 94 -7.54 13.64 -3.40
C GLY A 94 -7.98 12.74 -2.24
N ALA A 95 -7.84 11.42 -2.36
CA ALA A 95 -8.25 10.47 -1.32
C ALA A 95 -7.51 10.75 0.00
N SER A 96 -8.27 10.97 1.06
CA SER A 96 -7.80 11.35 2.39
C SER A 96 -7.56 10.14 3.28
N THR A 97 -8.17 8.99 2.99
CA THR A 97 -8.08 7.79 3.83
C THR A 97 -7.68 6.56 3.03
N ALA A 98 -7.16 5.54 3.72
CA ALA A 98 -6.82 4.26 3.09
C ALA A 98 -8.07 3.55 2.54
N THR A 99 -9.22 3.75 3.20
CA THR A 99 -10.52 3.23 2.76
C THR A 99 -10.95 3.87 1.44
N GLU A 100 -10.87 5.20 1.32
CA GLU A 100 -11.20 5.89 0.06
C GLU A 100 -10.31 5.42 -1.10
N LEU A 101 -9.01 5.25 -0.85
CA LEU A 101 -8.10 4.67 -1.85
C LEU A 101 -8.53 3.26 -2.26
N ASP A 102 -8.88 2.41 -1.30
CA ASP A 102 -9.32 1.04 -1.58
C ASP A 102 -10.63 1.02 -2.38
N ASP A 103 -11.59 1.86 -2.02
CA ASP A 103 -12.88 1.97 -2.72
C ASP A 103 -12.70 2.43 -4.17
N ILE A 104 -11.82 3.41 -4.43
CA ILE A 104 -11.47 3.87 -5.79
C ILE A 104 -10.80 2.75 -6.58
N TYR A 105 -9.87 2.01 -5.95
CA TYR A 105 -9.11 0.96 -6.64
C TYR A 105 -9.89 -0.35 -6.82
N ARG A 106 -10.92 -0.58 -6.01
CA ARG A 106 -11.70 -1.84 -5.97
C ARG A 106 -12.14 -2.38 -7.32
N PRO A 107 -12.64 -1.57 -8.29
CA PRO A 107 -13.04 -2.06 -9.61
C PRO A 107 -11.88 -2.59 -10.47
N TYR A 108 -10.66 -2.11 -10.21
CA TYR A 108 -9.46 -2.40 -11.01
C TYR A 108 -8.56 -3.45 -10.37
N ARG A 109 -8.85 -3.83 -9.11
CA ARG A 109 -8.05 -4.79 -8.37
C ARG A 109 -7.94 -6.10 -9.18
N PRO A 110 -6.71 -6.56 -9.50
CA PRO A 110 -6.53 -7.77 -10.29
C PRO A 110 -7.18 -8.94 -9.55
N LYS A 111 -7.94 -9.75 -10.29
CA LYS A 111 -8.51 -10.98 -9.74
C LYS A 111 -7.34 -11.84 -9.25
N LYS A 112 -7.45 -12.38 -8.03
CA LYS A 112 -6.41 -13.26 -7.47
C LYS A 112 -6.05 -14.33 -8.49
N ARG A 113 -4.78 -14.40 -8.88
CA ARG A 113 -4.25 -15.57 -9.59
C ARG A 113 -4.31 -16.75 -8.62
N THR A 114 -5.31 -17.59 -8.80
CA THR A 114 -5.50 -18.82 -8.04
C THR A 114 -4.76 -19.97 -8.70
N ARG A 115 -4.55 -21.08 -7.98
CA ARG A 115 -4.05 -22.31 -8.60
C ARG A 115 -4.93 -22.75 -9.77
N ALA A 116 -6.24 -22.51 -9.69
CA ALA A 116 -7.17 -22.80 -10.77
C ALA A 116 -6.94 -21.92 -12.01
N THR A 117 -6.73 -20.61 -11.86
CA THR A 117 -6.42 -19.74 -13.02
C THR A 117 -5.09 -20.13 -13.66
N VAL A 118 -4.06 -20.46 -12.86
CA VAL A 118 -2.78 -20.95 -13.38
C VAL A 118 -2.95 -22.29 -14.11
N ALA A 119 -3.78 -23.19 -13.59
CA ALA A 119 -4.08 -24.46 -14.26
C ALA A 119 -4.79 -24.26 -15.61
N LYS A 120 -5.76 -23.33 -15.68
CA LYS A 120 -6.44 -22.98 -16.94
C LYS A 120 -5.46 -22.37 -17.96
N GLU A 121 -4.60 -21.44 -17.53
CA GLU A 121 -3.54 -20.86 -18.38
C GLU A 121 -2.58 -21.93 -18.94
N LYS A 122 -2.34 -22.99 -18.18
CA LYS A 122 -1.55 -24.17 -18.61
C LYS A 122 -2.33 -25.18 -19.47
N GLY A 123 -3.55 -24.84 -19.88
CA GLY A 123 -4.38 -25.72 -20.72
C GLY A 123 -4.95 -26.94 -20.00
N LEU A 124 -5.04 -26.93 -18.66
CA LEU A 124 -5.57 -28.06 -17.87
C LEU A 124 -7.10 -28.07 -17.78
N GLU A 125 -7.79 -27.11 -18.41
CA GLU A 125 -9.25 -27.03 -18.38
C GLU A 125 -9.95 -28.25 -19.02
N PRO A 126 -9.50 -28.79 -20.17
CA PRO A 126 -10.08 -30.00 -20.74
C PRO A 126 -9.89 -31.25 -19.87
N LEU A 127 -8.74 -31.38 -19.18
CA LEU A 127 -8.52 -32.46 -18.21
C LEU A 127 -9.55 -32.41 -17.08
N ALA A 128 -9.80 -31.22 -16.52
CA ALA A 128 -10.78 -31.04 -15.46
C ALA A 128 -12.20 -31.43 -15.92
N GLN A 129 -12.59 -31.07 -17.14
CA GLN A 129 -13.88 -31.45 -17.71
C GLN A 129 -13.99 -32.96 -17.95
N ALA A 130 -12.93 -33.60 -18.44
CA ALA A 130 -12.89 -35.04 -18.66
C ALA A 130 -13.04 -35.81 -17.33
N LEU A 131 -12.30 -35.41 -16.29
CA LEU A 131 -12.41 -36.00 -14.95
C LEU A 131 -13.82 -35.82 -14.37
N LEU A 132 -14.41 -34.62 -14.53
CA LEU A 132 -15.76 -34.32 -14.05
C LEU A 132 -16.83 -35.16 -14.75
N SER A 133 -16.63 -35.53 -16.01
CA SER A 133 -17.55 -36.40 -16.75
C SER A 133 -17.65 -37.81 -16.18
N GLY A 134 -16.66 -38.24 -15.39
CA GLY A 134 -16.59 -39.59 -14.82
C GLY A 134 -16.29 -40.71 -15.83
N MET A 135 -16.04 -40.37 -17.09
CA MET A 135 -15.84 -41.35 -18.18
C MET A 135 -14.37 -41.64 -18.50
N VAL A 136 -13.44 -41.12 -17.70
CA VAL A 136 -11.98 -41.29 -17.92
C VAL A 136 -11.29 -41.79 -16.66
N GLU A 137 -10.24 -42.59 -16.83
CA GLU A 137 -9.37 -42.96 -15.72
C GLU A 137 -8.42 -41.78 -15.39
N PRO A 138 -8.41 -41.28 -14.14
CA PRO A 138 -7.74 -40.03 -13.82
C PRO A 138 -6.24 -39.95 -14.13
N PHE A 139 -5.47 -40.98 -13.80
CA PHE A 139 -4.02 -40.95 -14.00
C PHE A 139 -3.63 -41.05 -15.47
N THR A 140 -4.35 -41.88 -16.23
CA THR A 140 -4.18 -42.08 -17.66
C THR A 140 -4.48 -40.81 -18.44
N GLU A 141 -5.60 -40.15 -18.12
CA GLU A 141 -5.97 -38.90 -18.80
C GLU A 141 -5.02 -37.75 -18.43
N ALA A 142 -4.60 -37.66 -17.17
CA ALA A 142 -3.66 -36.64 -16.72
C ALA A 142 -2.27 -36.75 -17.38
N GLY A 143 -1.84 -37.96 -17.76
CA GLY A 143 -0.58 -38.19 -18.46
C GLY A 143 -0.43 -37.38 -19.76
N LYS A 144 -1.54 -37.03 -20.42
CA LYS A 144 -1.57 -36.21 -21.65
C LYS A 144 -1.22 -34.73 -21.42
N TYR A 145 -1.15 -34.28 -20.15
CA TYR A 145 -0.98 -32.88 -19.76
C TYR A 145 0.32 -32.64 -18.95
N ILE A 146 1.21 -33.63 -18.86
CA ILE A 146 2.52 -33.51 -18.21
C ILE A 146 3.55 -33.07 -19.26
N ASN A 147 4.18 -31.91 -19.05
CA ASN A 147 5.09 -31.23 -19.99
C ASN A 147 4.53 -30.94 -21.41
N PRO A 148 3.41 -30.22 -21.58
CA PRO A 148 3.07 -29.52 -22.82
C PRO A 148 3.74 -28.14 -22.92
#